data_AF-A0A7Y4QDB5-F1
#
_entry.id   AF-A0A7Y4QDB5-F1
#
_cell.length_a   1.000
_cell.length_b   1.000
_cell.length_c   1.000
_cell.angle_alpha   90.00
_cell.angle_beta   90.00
_cell.angle_gamma   90.00
#
_symmetry.space_group_name_H-M   'P 1'
#
loop_
_entity.id
_entity.type
_entity.pdbx_description
1 polymer ?
#
loop_
_entity_poly.entity_id
_entity_poly.type
_entity_poly.pdbx_seq_one_letter_code
_entity_poly.pdbx_strand_id
1 'polypeptide(L)'
;MIKLPFLFYLSWICVATIANISTLLISLNWHEGFLTEEYWTVAMICIATLLGLYIAFTFKEPAFLLVLIWAFFGIYSRWVGTEYELISNTARIVTVVLAVMFGKLVVDARKTSKG
;
A
#
# COMPACT_ATOMS: atom_id res chain seq x y z
N MET A 1 -23.14 -16.70 -6.46
CA MET A 1 -22.08 -16.29 -5.51
C MET A 1 -20.72 -16.45 -6.20
N ILE A 2 -20.24 -15.43 -6.95
CA ILE A 2 -18.94 -15.48 -7.68
C ILE A 2 -18.17 -14.14 -7.53
N LYS A 3 -18.64 -13.20 -6.70
CA LYS A 3 -18.04 -11.85 -6.64
C LYS A 3 -16.72 -11.82 -5.85
N LEU A 4 -16.61 -12.55 -4.75
CA LEU A 4 -15.41 -12.54 -3.89
C LEU A 4 -14.08 -12.85 -4.63
N PRO A 5 -13.96 -13.92 -5.43
CA PRO A 5 -12.69 -14.22 -6.10
C PRO A 5 -12.34 -13.16 -7.15
N PHE A 6 -13.31 -12.63 -7.88
CA PHE A 6 -13.06 -11.60 -8.90
C PHE A 6 -12.50 -10.32 -8.29
N LEU A 7 -13.04 -9.87 -7.16
CA LEU A 7 -12.57 -8.67 -6.49
C LEU A 7 -11.16 -8.84 -5.88
N PHE A 8 -10.83 -10.05 -5.43
CA PHE A 8 -9.48 -10.37 -4.96
C PHE A 8 -8.46 -10.28 -6.11
N TYR A 9 -8.77 -10.87 -7.27
CA TYR A 9 -7.93 -10.77 -8.45
C TYR A 9 -7.78 -9.32 -8.95
N LEU A 10 -8.87 -8.57 -8.99
CA LEU A 10 -8.84 -7.16 -9.41
C LEU A 10 -7.95 -6.32 -8.46
N SER A 11 -8.03 -6.57 -7.15
CA SER A 11 -7.19 -5.91 -6.16
C SER A 11 -5.70 -6.18 -6.41
N TRP A 12 -5.34 -7.44 -6.71
CA TRP A 12 -3.97 -7.83 -7.00
C TRP A 12 -3.45 -7.20 -8.31
N ILE A 13 -4.29 -7.14 -9.36
CA ILE A 13 -3.93 -6.51 -10.64
C ILE A 13 -3.66 -5.01 -10.44
N CYS A 14 -4.51 -4.30 -9.68
CA CYS A 14 -4.28 -2.89 -9.37
C CYS A 14 -2.95 -2.68 -8.66
N VAL A 15 -2.60 -3.53 -7.69
CA VAL A 15 -1.33 -3.41 -6.95
C VAL A 15 -0.14 -3.68 -7.86
N ALA A 16 -0.19 -4.74 -8.68
CA ALA A 16 0.88 -5.03 -9.63
C ALA A 16 1.08 -3.88 -10.63
N THR A 17 -0.01 -3.23 -11.06
CA THR A 17 0.06 -2.04 -11.92
C THR A 17 0.77 -0.88 -11.21
N ILE A 18 0.41 -0.58 -9.96
CA ILE A 18 1.06 0.48 -9.16
C ILE A 18 2.54 0.16 -8.95
N ALA A 19 2.88 -1.08 -8.61
CA ALA A 19 4.25 -1.51 -8.42
C ALA A 19 5.08 -1.37 -9.70
N ASN A 20 4.53 -1.79 -10.84
CA ASN A 20 5.19 -1.67 -12.15
C ASN A 20 5.35 -0.21 -12.60
N ILE A 21 4.39 0.66 -12.30
CA ILE A 21 4.53 2.10 -12.57
C ILE A 21 5.63 2.69 -11.68
N SER A 22 5.69 2.30 -10.40
CA SER A 22 6.73 2.74 -9.47
C SER A 22 8.12 2.30 -9.95
N THR A 23 8.29 1.04 -10.36
CA THR A 23 9.57 0.54 -10.89
C THR A 23 9.94 1.17 -12.23
N LEU A 24 8.97 1.45 -13.09
CA LEU A 24 9.19 2.19 -14.33
C LEU A 24 9.69 3.62 -14.05
N LEU A 25 9.12 4.29 -13.05
CA LEU A 25 9.53 5.64 -12.68
C LEU A 25 10.94 5.68 -12.07
N ILE A 26 11.33 4.62 -11.36
CA ILE A 26 12.71 4.39 -10.89
C ILE A 26 13.65 4.14 -12.08
N SER A 27 13.27 3.27 -13.03
CA SER A 27 14.12 2.91 -14.17
C SER A 27 14.32 4.06 -15.15
N LEU A 28 13.41 5.03 -15.18
CA LEU A 28 13.55 6.28 -15.92
C LEU A 28 14.54 7.28 -15.27
N ASN A 29 15.23 6.91 -14.18
CA ASN A 29 16.14 7.77 -13.43
C ASN A 29 15.52 9.12 -13.03
N TRP A 30 14.19 9.16 -12.83
CA TRP A 30 13.47 10.36 -12.38
C TRP A 30 14.00 10.89 -11.03
N HIS A 31 14.78 10.10 -10.31
CA HIS A 31 15.37 10.40 -9.01
C HIS A 31 16.60 11.31 -9.10
N GLU A 32 17.18 11.50 -10.29
CA GLU A 32 18.41 12.30 -10.47
C GLU A 32 18.16 13.83 -10.45
N GLY A 33 16.91 14.29 -10.45
CA GLY A 33 16.57 15.71 -10.63
C GLY A 33 16.50 16.57 -9.36
N PHE A 34 15.74 16.15 -8.33
CA PHE A 34 15.29 17.08 -7.26
C PHE A 34 15.31 16.53 -5.81
N LEU A 35 15.37 15.22 -5.58
CA LEU A 35 15.26 14.61 -4.25
C LEU A 35 16.18 13.39 -4.14
N THR A 36 16.95 13.27 -3.05
CA THR A 36 17.72 12.07 -2.69
C THR A 36 16.83 10.82 -2.61
N GLU A 37 17.35 9.64 -2.97
CA GLU A 37 16.62 8.36 -3.08
C GLU A 37 15.73 8.05 -1.86
N GLU A 38 16.18 8.39 -0.66
CA GLU A 38 15.42 8.23 0.59
C GLU A 38 14.10 9.00 0.59
N TYR A 39 14.16 10.31 0.31
CA TYR A 39 13.01 11.19 0.39
C TYR A 39 12.00 10.89 -0.71
N TRP A 40 12.47 10.47 -1.88
CA TRP A 40 11.60 10.01 -2.94
C TRP A 40 10.86 8.72 -2.56
N THR A 41 11.56 7.75 -1.98
CA THR A 41 10.95 6.50 -1.51
C THR A 41 9.88 6.78 -0.46
N VAL A 42 10.15 7.68 0.48
CA VAL A 42 9.17 8.14 1.48
C VAL A 42 7.95 8.80 0.82
N ALA A 43 8.17 9.69 -0.16
CA ALA A 43 7.08 10.34 -0.89
C ALA A 43 6.20 9.32 -1.63
N MET A 44 6.81 8.33 -2.30
CA MET A 44 6.09 7.25 -2.98
C MET A 44 5.29 6.38 -2.00
N ILE A 45 5.84 6.09 -0.82
CA ILE A 45 5.11 5.39 0.25
C ILE A 45 3.88 6.21 0.66
N CYS A 46 4.02 7.53 0.88
CA CYS A 46 2.89 8.40 1.23
C CYS A 46 1.81 8.42 0.12
N ILE A 47 2.21 8.58 -1.14
CA ILE A 47 1.28 8.59 -2.28
C ILE A 47 0.56 7.24 -2.40
N ALA A 48 1.29 6.13 -2.34
CA ALA A 48 0.72 4.78 -2.40
C ALA A 48 -0.24 4.52 -1.22
N THR A 49 0.07 5.04 -0.04
CA THR A 49 -0.79 4.93 1.15
C THR A 49 -2.10 5.68 0.97
N LEU A 50 -2.04 6.94 0.52
CA LEU A 50 -3.22 7.77 0.28
C LEU A 50 -4.13 7.19 -0.80
N LEU A 51 -3.54 6.81 -1.94
CA LEU A 51 -4.27 6.20 -3.04
C LEU A 51 -4.86 4.84 -2.61
N GLY A 52 -4.09 4.11 -1.80
CA GLY A 52 -4.49 2.84 -1.23
C GLY A 52 -5.71 2.94 -0.32
N LEU A 53 -5.69 3.89 0.61
CA LEU A 53 -6.80 4.22 1.49
C LEU A 53 -8.02 4.67 0.68
N TYR A 54 -7.83 5.58 -0.28
CA TYR A 54 -8.91 6.10 -1.12
C TYR A 54 -9.68 4.98 -1.83
N ILE A 55 -8.96 4.06 -2.48
CA ILE A 55 -9.56 2.91 -3.16
C ILE A 55 -10.25 2.00 -2.14
N ALA A 56 -9.57 1.65 -1.04
CA ALA A 56 -10.15 0.75 -0.04
C ALA A 56 -11.46 1.28 0.57
N PHE A 57 -11.54 2.59 0.85
CA PHE A 57 -12.77 3.21 1.35
C PHE A 57 -13.87 3.32 0.29
N THR A 58 -13.49 3.60 -0.97
CA THR A 58 -14.44 3.72 -2.09
C THR A 58 -15.12 2.39 -2.39
N PHE A 59 -14.33 1.31 -2.45
CA PHE A 59 -14.85 -0.02 -2.76
C PHE A 59 -15.36 -0.78 -1.52
N LYS A 60 -15.10 -0.29 -0.30
CA LYS A 60 -15.43 -0.94 0.99
C LYS A 60 -14.94 -2.39 1.08
N GLU A 61 -13.87 -2.71 0.36
CA GLU A 61 -13.39 -4.07 0.20
C GLU A 61 -12.05 -4.24 0.93
N PRO A 62 -12.02 -5.02 2.05
CA PRO A 62 -10.85 -5.12 2.90
C PRO A 62 -9.69 -5.85 2.21
N ALA A 63 -9.96 -6.63 1.15
CA ALA A 63 -8.94 -7.32 0.37
C ALA A 63 -7.86 -6.36 -0.16
N PHE A 64 -8.23 -5.13 -0.52
CA PHE A 64 -7.28 -4.14 -1.06
C PHE A 64 -6.22 -3.72 -0.03
N LEU A 65 -6.66 -3.47 1.20
CA LEU A 65 -5.78 -3.14 2.33
C LEU A 65 -4.82 -4.28 2.67
N LEU A 66 -5.26 -5.53 2.54
CA LEU A 66 -4.43 -6.70 2.82
C LEU A 66 -3.22 -6.76 1.88
N VAL A 67 -3.45 -6.46 0.60
CA VAL A 67 -2.38 -6.44 -0.40
C VAL A 67 -1.45 -5.23 -0.20
N LEU A 68 -1.98 -4.06 0.18
CA LEU A 68 -1.16 -2.90 0.56
C LEU A 68 -0.25 -3.21 1.76
N ILE A 69 -0.79 -3.85 2.80
CA ILE A 69 -0.01 -4.27 3.98
C ILE A 69 1.13 -5.21 3.54
N TRP A 70 0.85 -6.18 2.68
CA TRP A 70 1.87 -7.08 2.14
C TRP A 70 2.95 -6.33 1.33
N ALA A 71 2.55 -5.38 0.49
CA ALA A 71 3.47 -4.58 -0.32
C ALA A 71 4.40 -3.72 0.56
N PHE A 72 3.84 -3.00 1.55
CA PHE A 72 4.64 -2.20 2.48
C PHE A 72 5.53 -3.06 3.39
N PHE A 73 5.07 -4.26 3.76
CA PHE A 73 5.88 -5.22 4.47
C PHE A 73 7.09 -5.70 3.64
N GLY A 74 6.89 -5.93 2.33
CA GLY A 74 7.99 -6.24 1.40
C GLY A 74 9.02 -5.13 1.30
N ILE A 75 8.57 -3.86 1.25
CA ILE A 75 9.45 -2.70 1.31
C ILE A 75 10.23 -2.69 2.63
N TYR A 76 9.54 -2.78 3.76
CA TYR A 76 10.19 -2.84 5.07
C TYR A 76 11.24 -3.97 5.14
N SER A 77 10.91 -5.17 4.67
CA SER A 77 11.83 -6.32 4.67
C SER A 77 13.08 -6.11 3.82
N ARG A 78 13.02 -5.25 2.79
CA ARG A 78 14.17 -4.96 1.93
C ARG A 78 15.11 -3.90 2.53
N TRP A 79 14.56 -2.97 3.31
CA TRP A 79 15.32 -1.84 3.88
C TRP A 79 15.66 -2.03 5.37
N VAL A 80 15.10 -3.04 6.04
CA VAL A 80 15.43 -3.36 7.43
C VAL A 80 16.90 -3.79 7.56
N GLY A 81 17.66 -3.12 8.43
CA GLY A 81 19.09 -3.40 8.63
C GLY A 81 20.04 -2.75 7.62
N THR A 82 19.55 -1.82 6.79
CA THR A 82 20.38 -0.96 5.91
C THR A 82 20.58 0.42 6.54
N GLU A 83 21.50 1.25 5.99
CA GLU A 83 21.73 2.63 6.45
C GLU A 83 20.52 3.56 6.25
N TYR A 84 19.50 3.10 5.51
CA TYR A 84 18.27 3.83 5.20
C TYR A 84 17.18 3.66 6.27
N GLU A 85 17.49 4.01 7.52
CA GLU A 85 16.57 3.87 8.66
C GLU A 85 15.27 4.67 8.46
N LEU A 86 15.32 5.80 7.76
CA LEU A 86 14.17 6.67 7.50
C LEU A 86 13.08 5.97 6.68
N ILE A 87 13.48 5.17 5.67
CA ILE A 87 12.57 4.39 4.83
C ILE A 87 11.94 3.27 5.66
N SER A 88 12.76 2.56 6.44
CA SER A 88 12.32 1.46 7.30
C SER A 88 11.30 1.91 8.35
N ASN A 89 11.57 3.03 9.03
CA ASN A 89 10.70 3.55 10.08
C ASN A 89 9.37 4.08 9.50
N THR A 90 9.43 4.76 8.35
CA THR A 90 8.24 5.24 7.64
C THR A 90 7.36 4.06 7.18
N ALA A 91 7.96 3.05 6.55
CA ALA A 91 7.24 1.86 6.09
C ALA A 91 6.56 1.12 7.26
N ARG A 92 7.23 1.05 8.42
CA ARG A 92 6.68 0.43 9.63
C ARG A 92 5.45 1.20 10.17
N ILE A 93 5.56 2.53 10.28
CA ILE A 93 4.44 3.37 10.74
C ILE A 93 3.25 3.23 9.80
N VAL A 94 3.49 3.33 8.50
CA VAL A 94 2.44 3.21 7.46
C VAL A 94 1.76 1.84 7.51
N THR A 95 2.53 0.77 7.67
CA THR A 95 1.99 -0.59 7.79
C THR A 95 1.05 -0.71 9.01
N VAL A 96 1.44 -0.17 10.16
CA VAL A 96 0.62 -0.17 11.38
C VAL A 96 -0.66 0.65 11.17
N VAL A 97 -0.57 1.84 10.59
CA VAL A 97 -1.74 2.69 10.29
C VAL A 97 -2.73 1.96 9.38
N LEU A 98 -2.23 1.34 8.32
CA LEU A 98 -3.07 0.57 7.38
C LEU A 98 -3.71 -0.65 8.05
N ALA A 99 -3.01 -1.34 8.95
CA ALA A 99 -3.57 -2.45 9.72
C ALA A 99 -4.73 -2.02 10.63
N VAL A 100 -4.60 -0.86 11.30
CA VAL A 100 -5.68 -0.29 12.13
C VAL A 100 -6.88 0.10 11.26
N MET A 101 -6.65 0.73 10.11
CA MET A 101 -7.70 1.15 9.18
C MET A 101 -8.40 -0.05 8.53
N PHE A 102 -7.65 -1.12 8.24
CA PHE A 102 -8.22 -2.41 7.83
C PHE A 102 -9.16 -2.97 8.89
N GLY A 103 -8.75 -2.98 10.16
CA GLY A 103 -9.59 -3.44 11.27
C GLY A 103 -10.91 -2.67 11.35
N LYS A 104 -10.87 -1.34 11.20
CA LYS A 104 -12.09 -0.50 11.16
C LYS A 104 -13.01 -0.86 10.00
N LEU A 105 -12.47 -0.95 8.78
CA LEU A 105 -13.25 -1.30 7.57
C LEU A 105 -13.90 -2.68 7.68
N VAL A 106 -13.21 -3.67 8.26
CA VAL A 106 -13.76 -5.01 8.51
C VAL A 106 -14.89 -4.97 9.54
N VAL A 107 -14.76 -4.19 10.61
CA VAL A 107 -15.81 -4.04 11.63
C VAL A 107 -17.06 -3.38 11.04
N ASP A 108 -16.89 -2.34 10.23
CA ASP A 108 -17.99 -1.62 9.58
C ASP A 108 -18.70 -2.50 8.53
N ALA A 109 -17.95 -3.29 7.76
CA ALA A 109 -18.51 -4.27 6.84
C ALA A 109 -19.36 -5.33 7.57
N ARG A 110 -18.94 -5.78 8.77
CA ARG A 110 -19.71 -6.73 9.59
C ARG A 110 -20.98 -6.13 10.18
N LYS A 111 -20.98 -4.84 10.54
CA LYS A 111 -22.18 -4.15 11.05
C LYS A 111 -23.28 -4.02 10.00
N THR A 112 -22.90 -3.77 8.74
CA THR A 112 -23.85 -3.56 7.64
C THR A 112 -24.62 -4.84 7.25
N SER A 113 -24.10 -6.02 7.56
CA SER A 113 -24.77 -7.31 7.29
C SER A 113 -25.80 -7.72 8.36
N LYS A 114 -25.88 -7.00 9.49
CA LYS A 114 -26.74 -7.37 10.64
C LYS A 114 -27.95 -6.44 10.85
N GLY A 115 -28.15 -5.45 10.00
CA GLY A 115 -29.34 -4.58 10.00
C GLY A 115 -30.21 -4.87 8.79
#